data_AF-A0A2H0NHH7-F1
#
_entry.id   AF-A0A2H0NHH7-F1
#
_cell.length_a   1.000
_cell.length_b   1.000
_cell.length_c   1.000
_cell.angle_alpha   90.00
_cell.angle_beta   90.00
_cell.angle_gamma   90.00
#
_symmetry.space_group_name_H-M   'P 1'
#
loop_
_entity.id
_entity.type
_entity.pdbx_description
1 polymer ?
#
loop_
_entity_poly.entity_id
_entity_poly.type
_entity_poly.pdbx_seq_one_letter_code
_entity_poly.pdbx_strand_id
1 'polypeptide(L)'
;MKKTIKNNILNKIQKGEVKMRSKLSVFTERLGIESSMILLFLGLIFFSGLVSLWFKTNSDLIFGEYGKYGLRSFIEAFPYLFVMIFIVFFILLSILLKKFDISYKKPFIIILSVILGLAMLFGLYSVNTPYGKRFYQGSGKYFRMGQMMKGNNFFFGKVVGQENNRMIILSEDNKEIAVTINNDTHFPYGKPSLGDEVRCVGEWDGDNFNAYGIRVFNSDDYGGYGGGNGMGGMKDGKGPMWLR
;
A
#
# COMPACT_ATOMS: atom_id res chain seq x y z
N MET A 1 13.11 -44.69 50.42
CA MET A 1 12.72 -45.11 49.05
C MET A 1 12.69 -43.90 48.12
N LYS A 2 13.45 -43.92 47.02
CA LYS A 2 13.41 -42.84 46.01
C LYS A 2 12.04 -42.82 45.34
N LYS A 3 11.34 -41.68 45.38
CA LYS A 3 10.11 -41.48 44.59
C LYS A 3 10.47 -41.51 43.11
N THR A 4 10.07 -42.58 42.41
CA THR A 4 10.18 -42.67 40.96
C THR A 4 9.14 -41.77 40.28
N ILE A 5 9.44 -41.28 39.07
CA ILE A 5 8.53 -40.45 38.25
C ILE A 5 7.14 -41.09 38.14
N LYS A 6 7.10 -42.43 38.02
CA LYS A 6 5.90 -43.25 38.03
C LYS A 6 4.99 -42.99 39.25
N ASN A 7 5.56 -42.97 40.46
CA ASN A 7 4.80 -42.74 41.68
C ASN A 7 4.27 -41.31 41.78
N ASN A 8 4.97 -40.32 41.20
CA ASN A 8 4.48 -38.95 41.10
C ASN A 8 3.30 -38.83 40.13
N ILE A 9 3.35 -39.51 38.98
CA ILE A 9 2.25 -39.52 38.01
C ILE A 9 1.01 -40.22 38.60
N LEU A 10 1.18 -41.40 39.20
CA LEU A 10 0.09 -42.15 39.84
C LEU A 10 -0.58 -41.36 40.96
N ASN A 11 0.21 -40.71 41.83
CA ASN A 11 -0.35 -39.86 42.89
C ASN A 11 -1.14 -38.68 42.33
N LYS A 12 -0.70 -38.06 41.22
CA LYS A 12 -1.44 -36.96 40.56
C LYS A 12 -2.75 -37.43 39.93
N ILE A 13 -2.76 -38.63 39.35
CA ILE A 13 -3.97 -39.25 38.80
C ILE A 13 -4.96 -39.56 39.92
N GLN A 14 -4.49 -40.19 41.01
CA GLN A 14 -5.33 -40.55 42.16
C GLN A 14 -5.90 -39.32 42.90
N LYS A 15 -5.14 -38.23 42.98
CA LYS A 15 -5.61 -36.96 43.55
C LYS A 15 -6.60 -36.20 42.66
N GLY A 16 -6.92 -36.71 41.46
CA GLY A 16 -7.81 -36.03 40.52
C GLY A 16 -7.21 -34.74 39.93
N GLU A 17 -5.91 -34.51 40.11
CA GLU A 17 -5.20 -33.35 39.56
C GLU A 17 -5.07 -33.44 38.03
N VAL A 18 -5.32 -34.63 37.45
CA VAL A 18 -5.33 -34.87 36.00
C VAL A 18 -6.77 -34.92 35.48
N LYS A 19 -7.29 -33.77 35.04
CA LYS A 19 -8.57 -33.73 34.30
C LYS A 19 -8.36 -34.27 32.89
N MET A 20 -9.14 -35.27 32.49
CA MET A 20 -9.19 -35.72 31.09
C MET A 20 -9.72 -34.56 30.21
N ARG A 21 -8.92 -34.10 29.25
CA ARG A 21 -9.37 -33.16 28.21
C ARG A 21 -10.11 -33.93 27.11
N SER A 22 -11.18 -33.35 26.59
CA SER A 22 -11.90 -33.95 25.45
C SER A 22 -11.02 -33.91 24.20
N LYS A 23 -11.09 -34.95 23.36
CA LYS A 23 -10.34 -35.02 22.09
C LYS A 23 -10.63 -33.81 21.19
N LEU A 24 -11.88 -33.30 21.23
CA LEU A 24 -12.33 -32.13 20.48
C LEU A 24 -11.66 -30.83 20.94
N SER A 25 -11.45 -30.63 22.25
CA SER A 25 -10.77 -29.43 22.76
C SER A 25 -9.30 -29.38 22.31
N VAL A 26 -8.62 -30.52 22.27
CA VAL A 26 -7.23 -30.60 21.78
C VAL A 26 -7.17 -30.38 20.27
N PHE A 27 -8.14 -30.91 19.52
CA PHE A 27 -8.21 -30.75 18.07
C PHE A 27 -8.49 -29.30 17.65
N THR A 28 -9.44 -28.64 18.32
CA THR A 28 -9.77 -27.22 18.07
C THR A 28 -8.64 -26.28 18.44
N GLU A 29 -7.92 -26.53 19.54
CA GLU A 29 -6.72 -25.76 19.91
C GLU A 29 -5.64 -25.86 18.83
N ARG A 30 -5.38 -27.07 18.32
CA ARG A 30 -4.40 -27.28 17.25
C ARG A 30 -4.80 -26.60 15.94
N LEU A 31 -6.04 -26.78 15.49
CA LEU A 31 -6.56 -26.14 14.29
C LEU A 31 -6.57 -24.62 14.41
N GLY A 32 -6.93 -24.09 15.58
CA GLY A 32 -6.97 -22.65 15.82
C GLY A 32 -5.58 -22.01 15.67
N ILE A 33 -4.54 -22.65 16.20
CA ILE A 33 -3.18 -22.13 16.09
C ILE A 33 -2.66 -22.22 14.64
N GLU A 34 -2.82 -23.38 13.98
CA GLU A 34 -2.39 -23.57 12.59
C GLU A 34 -3.11 -22.60 11.64
N SER A 35 -4.42 -22.42 11.79
CA SER A 35 -5.21 -21.46 11.03
C SER A 35 -4.78 -20.01 11.29
N SER A 36 -4.51 -19.66 12.55
CA SER A 36 -4.03 -18.33 12.91
C SER A 36 -2.68 -18.00 12.28
N MET A 37 -1.76 -18.96 12.20
CA MET A 37 -0.49 -18.77 11.49
C MET A 37 -0.68 -18.47 10.01
N ILE A 38 -1.53 -19.25 9.33
CA ILE A 38 -1.83 -19.06 7.91
C ILE A 38 -2.45 -17.69 7.69
N LEU A 39 -3.40 -17.28 8.54
CA LEU A 39 -4.07 -15.99 8.45
C LEU A 39 -3.10 -14.82 8.68
N LEU A 40 -2.22 -14.92 9.66
CA LEU A 40 -1.17 -13.90 9.90
C LEU A 40 -0.21 -13.81 8.71
N PHE A 41 0.18 -14.95 8.14
CA PHE A 41 1.06 -14.98 6.96
C PHE A 41 0.39 -14.38 5.72
N LEU A 42 -0.88 -14.71 5.47
CA LEU A 42 -1.67 -14.08 4.41
C LEU A 42 -1.83 -12.57 4.65
N GLY A 43 -2.03 -12.15 5.89
CA GLY A 43 -2.06 -10.74 6.29
C GLY A 43 -0.74 -10.02 5.97
N LEU A 44 0.41 -10.65 6.23
CA LEU A 44 1.72 -10.09 5.85
C LEU A 44 1.84 -9.91 4.34
N ILE A 45 1.46 -10.92 3.55
CA ILE A 45 1.46 -10.82 2.08
C ILE A 45 0.55 -9.67 1.62
N PHE A 46 -0.64 -9.56 2.21
CA PHE A 46 -1.61 -8.53 1.89
C PHE A 46 -1.09 -7.11 2.16
N PHE A 47 -0.62 -6.83 3.39
CA PHE A 47 -0.09 -5.50 3.73
C PHE A 47 1.21 -5.18 3.00
N SER A 48 2.07 -6.17 2.76
CA SER A 48 3.24 -6.04 1.88
C SER A 48 2.84 -5.62 0.46
N GLY A 49 1.78 -6.23 -0.09
CA GLY A 49 1.21 -5.85 -1.37
C GLY A 49 0.67 -4.41 -1.39
N LEU A 50 -0.05 -3.98 -0.35
CA LEU A 50 -0.54 -2.61 -0.24
C LEU A 50 0.61 -1.58 -0.20
N VAL A 51 1.66 -1.86 0.59
CA VAL A 51 2.85 -1.00 0.65
C VAL A 51 3.54 -0.97 -0.72
N SER A 52 3.70 -2.13 -1.37
CA SER A 52 4.30 -2.25 -2.70
C SER A 52 3.52 -1.47 -3.77
N LEU A 53 2.19 -1.53 -3.73
CA LEU A 53 1.33 -0.75 -4.61
C LEU A 53 1.54 0.74 -4.39
N TRP A 54 1.53 1.18 -3.13
CA TRP A 54 1.73 2.58 -2.79
C TRP A 54 3.10 3.09 -3.28
N PHE A 55 4.17 2.30 -3.09
CA PHE A 55 5.50 2.62 -3.62
C PHE A 55 5.49 2.77 -5.13
N LYS A 56 4.76 1.90 -5.84
CA LYS A 56 4.68 1.95 -7.30
C LYS A 56 3.92 3.18 -7.81
N THR A 57 2.86 3.59 -7.11
CA THR A 57 2.02 4.76 -7.48
C THR A 57 2.68 6.10 -7.13
N ASN A 58 3.58 6.10 -6.13
CA ASN A 58 4.25 7.31 -5.64
C ASN A 58 5.77 7.29 -5.91
N SER A 59 6.23 6.42 -6.80
CA SER A 59 7.66 6.28 -7.14
C SER A 59 8.23 7.59 -7.70
N ASP A 60 7.41 8.36 -8.39
CA ASP A 60 7.74 9.69 -8.90
C ASP A 60 7.98 10.72 -7.81
N LEU A 61 7.42 10.59 -6.60
CA LEU A 61 7.78 11.52 -5.52
C LEU A 61 9.25 11.36 -5.10
N ILE A 62 9.82 10.15 -5.23
CA ILE A 62 11.25 9.91 -4.97
C ILE A 62 12.09 10.16 -6.23
N PHE A 63 11.65 9.63 -7.36
CA PHE A 63 12.46 9.50 -8.57
C PHE A 63 12.09 10.50 -9.68
N GLY A 64 10.97 11.22 -9.55
CA GLY A 64 10.45 12.16 -10.55
C GLY A 64 11.13 13.54 -10.50
N GLU A 65 12.40 13.59 -10.15
CA GLU A 65 13.26 14.79 -10.15
C GLU A 65 12.76 16.01 -9.34
N TYR A 66 11.73 15.87 -8.51
CA TYR A 66 11.28 16.93 -7.58
C TYR A 66 12.30 17.30 -6.49
N GLY A 67 13.47 16.65 -6.48
CA GLY A 67 14.55 16.86 -5.53
C GLY A 67 14.10 16.68 -4.07
N LYS A 68 14.55 17.59 -3.21
CA LYS A 68 14.25 17.57 -1.77
C LYS A 68 12.74 17.68 -1.44
N TYR A 69 11.97 18.34 -2.29
CA TYR A 69 10.53 18.55 -2.07
C TYR A 69 9.73 17.27 -2.36
N GLY A 70 10.16 16.52 -3.37
CA GLY A 70 9.63 15.17 -3.64
C GLY A 70 9.84 14.24 -2.45
N LEU A 71 11.05 14.18 -1.91
CA LEU A 71 11.37 13.33 -0.76
C LEU A 71 10.53 13.69 0.48
N ARG A 72 10.37 14.98 0.79
CA ARG A 72 9.53 15.43 1.90
C ARG A 72 8.07 15.00 1.70
N SER A 73 7.54 15.23 0.50
CA SER A 73 6.16 14.85 0.15
C SER A 73 5.96 13.34 0.20
N PHE A 74 6.98 12.58 -0.23
CA PHE A 74 6.98 11.11 -0.17
C PHE A 74 6.92 10.60 1.28
N ILE A 75 7.73 11.17 2.17
CA ILE A 75 7.76 10.79 3.59
C ILE A 75 6.41 11.11 4.24
N GLU A 76 5.86 12.30 4.00
CA GLU A 76 4.57 12.71 4.57
C GLU A 76 3.40 11.84 4.05
N ALA A 77 3.43 11.49 2.77
CA ALA A 77 2.44 10.62 2.15
C ALA A 77 2.64 9.14 2.47
N PHE A 78 3.68 8.77 3.21
CA PHE A 78 4.08 7.39 3.40
C PHE A 78 3.02 6.60 4.19
N PRO A 79 2.72 5.35 3.83
CA PRO A 79 1.65 4.57 4.41
C PRO A 79 2.04 3.96 5.76
N TYR A 80 2.34 4.81 6.74
CA TYR A 80 2.78 4.43 8.08
C TYR A 80 1.84 3.43 8.73
N LEU A 81 0.52 3.59 8.54
CA LEU A 81 -0.48 2.69 9.11
C LEU A 81 -0.30 1.25 8.60
N PHE A 82 -0.11 1.05 7.29
CA PHE A 82 0.04 -0.30 6.73
C PHE A 82 1.36 -0.95 7.16
N VAL A 83 2.43 -0.15 7.25
CA VAL A 83 3.73 -0.63 7.77
C VAL A 83 3.62 -1.01 9.25
N MET A 84 2.94 -0.20 10.06
CA MET A 84 2.71 -0.51 11.48
C MET A 84 1.89 -1.80 11.65
N ILE A 85 0.80 -1.97 10.90
CA ILE A 85 0.00 -3.20 10.94
C ILE A 85 0.83 -4.40 10.48
N PHE A 86 1.63 -4.26 9.43
CA PHE A 86 2.56 -5.29 8.97
C PHE A 86 3.54 -5.72 10.08
N ILE A 87 4.14 -4.76 10.79
CA ILE A 87 5.03 -5.03 11.92
C ILE A 87 4.29 -5.76 13.05
N VAL A 88 3.07 -5.36 13.38
CA VAL A 88 2.24 -6.03 14.40
C VAL A 88 1.96 -7.48 14.00
N PHE A 89 1.54 -7.73 12.76
CA PHE A 89 1.31 -9.09 12.24
C PHE A 89 2.58 -9.94 12.29
N PHE A 90 3.73 -9.34 11.98
CA PHE A 90 5.02 -10.01 12.01
C PHE A 90 5.44 -10.38 13.43
N ILE A 91 5.24 -9.50 14.41
CA ILE A 91 5.49 -9.77 15.84
C ILE A 91 4.56 -10.88 16.34
N LEU A 92 3.27 -10.81 16.03
CA LEU A 92 2.30 -11.86 16.40
C LEU A 92 2.68 -13.21 15.81
N LEU A 93 3.05 -13.24 14.52
CA LEU A 93 3.50 -14.47 13.85
C LEU A 93 4.78 -15.00 14.49
N SER A 94 5.72 -14.13 14.85
CA SER A 94 6.96 -14.49 15.55
C SER A 94 6.70 -15.11 16.92
N ILE A 95 5.80 -14.52 17.71
CA ILE A 95 5.37 -15.08 19.02
C ILE A 95 4.71 -16.45 18.83
N LEU A 96 3.87 -16.59 17.81
CA LEU A 96 3.17 -17.85 17.53
C LEU A 96 4.15 -18.94 17.08
N LEU A 97 5.10 -18.59 16.20
CA LEU A 97 6.16 -19.50 15.72
C LEU A 97 7.06 -20.00 16.85
N LYS A 98 7.37 -19.18 17.86
CA LYS A 98 8.15 -19.61 19.03
C LYS A 98 7.47 -20.70 19.84
N LYS A 99 6.13 -20.79 19.79
CA LYS A 99 5.38 -21.86 20.47
C LYS A 99 5.48 -23.20 19.74
N PHE A 100 5.87 -23.21 18.46
CA PHE A 100 6.06 -24.45 17.70
C PHE A 100 7.49 -24.99 17.86
N ASP A 101 7.59 -26.32 18.03
CA ASP A 101 8.85 -27.06 18.08
C ASP A 101 9.75 -26.86 16.84
N ILE A 102 9.20 -26.32 15.75
CA ILE A 102 9.94 -25.92 14.55
C ILE A 102 11.06 -24.93 14.90
N SER A 103 10.87 -24.09 15.93
CA SER A 103 11.88 -23.14 16.40
C SER A 103 13.08 -23.81 17.10
N TYR A 104 12.97 -25.07 17.55
CA TYR A 104 14.01 -25.69 18.39
C TYR A 104 15.18 -26.27 17.60
N LYS A 105 14.99 -26.59 16.31
CA LYS A 105 15.99 -27.32 15.50
C LYS A 105 16.76 -26.46 14.49
N LYS A 106 16.29 -25.26 14.18
CA LYS A 106 16.90 -24.35 13.22
C LYS A 106 17.07 -22.97 13.86
N PRO A 107 18.07 -22.17 13.42
CA PRO A 107 18.18 -20.80 13.87
C PRO A 107 16.90 -20.04 13.54
N PHE A 108 16.14 -19.68 14.58
CA PHE A 108 14.83 -19.03 14.48
C PHE A 108 14.84 -17.80 13.56
N ILE A 109 15.96 -17.05 13.58
CA ILE A 109 16.20 -15.88 12.73
C ILE A 109 16.15 -16.24 11.25
N ILE A 110 16.72 -17.38 10.82
CA ILE A 110 16.70 -17.77 9.40
C ILE A 110 15.27 -18.06 8.94
N ILE A 111 14.47 -18.76 9.75
CA ILE A 111 13.07 -19.04 9.42
C ILE A 111 12.30 -17.72 9.28
N LEU A 112 12.48 -16.82 10.24
CA LEU A 112 11.79 -15.54 10.26
C LEU A 112 12.18 -14.67 9.05
N SER A 113 13.46 -14.63 8.68
CA SER A 113 13.95 -13.93 7.49
C SER A 113 13.38 -14.52 6.20
N VAL A 114 13.27 -15.85 6.09
CA VAL A 114 12.66 -16.52 4.93
C VAL A 114 11.18 -16.16 4.81
N ILE A 115 10.44 -16.19 5.92
CA ILE A 115 9.02 -15.80 5.95
C ILE A 115 8.85 -14.34 5.54
N LEU A 116 9.68 -13.44 6.07
CA LEU A 116 9.67 -12.03 5.73
C LEU A 116 9.96 -11.82 4.23
N GLY A 117 11.01 -12.46 3.72
CA GLY A 117 11.38 -12.39 2.31
C GLY A 117 10.29 -12.93 1.39
N LEU A 118 9.67 -14.06 1.73
CA LEU A 118 8.53 -14.60 0.97
C LEU A 118 7.33 -13.66 1.01
N ALA A 119 6.98 -13.09 2.16
CA ALA A 119 5.87 -12.14 2.27
C ALA A 119 6.11 -10.87 1.42
N MET A 120 7.36 -10.38 1.38
CA MET A 120 7.75 -9.27 0.50
C MET A 120 7.65 -9.66 -0.98
N LEU A 121 8.21 -10.80 -1.38
CA LEU A 121 8.18 -11.30 -2.75
C LEU A 121 6.74 -11.54 -3.25
N PHE A 122 5.91 -12.21 -2.45
CA PHE A 122 4.51 -12.44 -2.82
C PHE A 122 3.68 -11.15 -2.81
N GLY A 123 3.95 -10.21 -1.91
CA GLY A 123 3.32 -8.89 -1.91
C GLY A 123 3.64 -8.11 -3.20
N LEU A 124 4.91 -8.05 -3.58
CA LEU A 124 5.35 -7.44 -4.85
C LEU A 124 4.73 -8.14 -6.06
N TYR A 125 4.73 -9.48 -6.07
CA TYR A 125 4.16 -10.26 -7.16
C TYR A 125 2.66 -10.03 -7.29
N SER A 126 1.92 -9.99 -6.18
CA SER A 126 0.47 -9.75 -6.12
C SER A 126 0.08 -8.51 -6.92
N VAL A 127 0.82 -7.40 -6.74
CA VAL A 127 0.58 -6.10 -7.38
C VAL A 127 0.73 -6.14 -8.91
N ASN A 128 1.50 -7.07 -9.46
CA ASN A 128 1.71 -7.19 -10.90
C ASN A 128 0.75 -8.19 -11.58
N THR A 129 0.07 -9.03 -10.81
CA THR A 129 -0.88 -10.02 -11.38
C THR A 129 -2.18 -9.38 -11.86
N PRO A 130 -2.86 -9.89 -12.91
CA PRO A 130 -4.16 -9.36 -13.36
C PRO A 130 -5.23 -9.32 -12.26
N TYR A 131 -5.18 -10.25 -11.30
CA TYR A 131 -6.07 -10.29 -10.16
C TYR A 131 -5.76 -9.18 -9.16
N GLY A 132 -4.49 -9.01 -8.80
CA GLY A 132 -4.07 -7.90 -7.94
C GLY A 132 -4.42 -6.57 -8.58
N LYS A 133 -4.15 -6.42 -9.89
CA LYS A 133 -4.64 -5.32 -10.71
C LYS A 133 -6.14 -5.13 -10.45
N ARG A 134 -7.03 -6.04 -10.82
CA ARG A 134 -8.49 -5.86 -10.61
C ARG A 134 -8.89 -5.59 -9.15
N PHE A 135 -8.24 -6.23 -8.19
CA PHE A 135 -8.52 -6.08 -6.76
C PHE A 135 -8.14 -4.69 -6.25
N TYR A 136 -6.99 -4.17 -6.67
CA TYR A 136 -6.52 -2.82 -6.33
C TYR A 136 -7.10 -1.73 -7.25
N GLN A 137 -7.63 -2.09 -8.43
CA GLN A 137 -8.13 -1.20 -9.48
C GLN A 137 -9.67 -1.08 -9.52
N GLY A 138 -10.39 -1.92 -8.78
CA GLY A 138 -11.84 -2.12 -8.90
C GLY A 138 -12.65 -0.90 -8.52
N SER A 139 -12.63 0.14 -9.37
CA SER A 139 -13.56 1.28 -9.50
C SER A 139 -12.96 2.49 -10.25
N GLY A 140 -11.84 2.40 -10.97
CA GLY A 140 -11.27 3.55 -11.71
C GLY A 140 -10.76 4.68 -10.80
N LYS A 141 -10.79 4.46 -9.47
CA LYS A 141 -10.36 5.38 -8.41
C LYS A 141 -8.89 5.16 -8.06
N TYR A 142 -8.04 5.03 -9.08
CA TYR A 142 -6.57 4.97 -8.92
C TYR A 142 -6.03 6.11 -8.06
N PHE A 143 -6.76 7.22 -8.06
CA PHE A 143 -6.50 8.40 -7.28
C PHE A 143 -6.64 8.24 -5.77
N ARG A 144 -7.43 7.28 -5.27
CA ARG A 144 -7.72 7.28 -3.83
C ARG A 144 -6.61 6.75 -2.94
N MET A 145 -5.67 5.92 -3.39
CA MET A 145 -4.61 5.46 -2.45
C MET A 145 -3.56 6.56 -2.21
N GLY A 146 -3.21 7.32 -3.25
CA GLY A 146 -2.37 8.53 -3.13
C GLY A 146 -3.09 9.69 -2.46
N GLN A 147 -4.41 9.84 -2.65
CA GLN A 147 -5.23 10.89 -2.03
C GLN A 147 -5.77 10.58 -0.64
N MET A 148 -5.95 9.29 -0.28
CA MET A 148 -6.37 8.88 1.07
C MET A 148 -5.34 9.34 2.11
N MET A 149 -4.09 9.53 1.67
CA MET A 149 -3.08 10.24 2.41
C MET A 149 -3.10 11.67 1.91
N LYS A 150 -4.04 12.47 2.45
CA LYS A 150 -4.07 13.93 2.28
C LYS A 150 -2.74 14.49 2.78
N GLY A 151 -1.73 14.51 1.94
CA GLY A 151 -0.56 15.35 2.14
C GLY A 151 -0.98 16.77 1.82
N ASN A 152 -0.60 17.72 2.67
CA ASN A 152 -0.83 19.12 2.34
C ASN A 152 0.08 19.57 1.18
N ASN A 153 1.03 18.73 0.76
CA ASN A 153 2.11 19.13 -0.14
C ASN A 153 1.97 18.60 -1.58
N PHE A 154 0.88 17.91 -1.91
CA PHE A 154 0.61 17.55 -3.30
C PHE A 154 -0.88 17.33 -3.54
N PHE A 155 -1.30 17.47 -4.79
CA PHE A 155 -2.65 17.11 -5.22
C PHE A 155 -2.65 16.68 -6.69
N PHE A 156 -3.78 16.13 -7.11
CA PHE A 156 -4.02 15.70 -8.49
C PHE A 156 -5.18 16.46 -9.10
N GLY A 157 -5.13 16.68 -10.40
CA GLY A 157 -6.25 17.21 -11.15
C GLY A 157 -5.96 17.34 -12.63
N LYS A 158 -6.88 17.99 -13.33
CA LYS A 158 -6.81 18.22 -14.77
C LYS A 158 -6.60 19.71 -15.06
N VAL A 159 -5.67 20.03 -15.95
CA VAL A 159 -5.43 21.41 -16.35
C VAL A 159 -6.62 21.93 -17.16
N VAL A 160 -7.32 22.94 -16.65
CA VAL A 160 -8.50 23.55 -17.30
C VAL A 160 -8.26 24.96 -17.79
N GLY A 161 -7.27 25.66 -17.22
CA GLY A 161 -6.89 27.00 -17.61
C GLY A 161 -5.40 27.21 -17.44
N GLN A 162 -4.82 28.06 -18.29
CA GLN A 162 -3.43 28.45 -18.19
C GLN A 162 -3.30 29.94 -18.53
N GLU A 163 -2.77 30.69 -17.58
CA GLU A 163 -2.41 32.10 -17.69
C GLU A 163 -0.90 32.22 -17.41
N ASN A 164 -0.23 33.23 -17.96
CA ASN A 164 1.24 33.38 -17.97
C ASN A 164 2.02 32.68 -16.83
N ASN A 165 1.67 32.96 -15.56
CA ASN A 165 2.34 32.40 -14.38
C ASN A 165 1.39 31.65 -13.43
N ARG A 166 0.18 31.30 -13.89
CA ARG A 166 -0.85 30.62 -13.12
C ARG A 166 -1.52 29.53 -13.94
N MET A 167 -1.75 28.38 -13.34
CA MET A 167 -2.47 27.27 -13.94
C MET A 167 -3.71 26.99 -13.11
N ILE A 168 -4.86 26.86 -13.76
CA ILE A 168 -6.10 26.48 -13.10
C ILE A 168 -6.25 24.98 -13.28
N ILE A 169 -6.28 24.26 -12.17
CA ILE A 169 -6.38 22.81 -12.15
C ILE A 169 -7.69 22.41 -11.50
N LEU A 170 -8.50 21.66 -12.22
CA LEU A 170 -9.72 21.07 -11.71
C LEU A 170 -9.36 19.79 -10.94
N SER A 171 -9.48 19.84 -9.63
CA SER A 171 -9.34 18.66 -8.77
C SER A 171 -10.50 17.68 -8.99
N GLU A 172 -10.33 16.44 -8.58
CA GLU A 172 -11.38 15.41 -8.63
C GLU A 172 -12.64 15.75 -7.85
N ASP A 173 -12.52 16.57 -6.81
CA ASP A 173 -13.67 17.10 -6.07
C ASP A 173 -14.42 18.21 -6.84
N ASN A 174 -14.11 18.38 -8.14
CA ASN A 174 -14.59 19.45 -9.01
C ASN A 174 -14.30 20.86 -8.46
N LYS A 175 -13.19 21.00 -7.73
CA LYS A 175 -12.72 22.30 -7.24
C LYS A 175 -11.61 22.81 -8.15
N GLU A 176 -11.75 24.05 -8.61
CA GLU A 176 -10.69 24.75 -9.32
C GLU A 176 -9.65 25.26 -8.32
N ILE A 177 -8.40 24.86 -8.52
CA ILE A 177 -7.26 25.25 -7.69
C ILE A 177 -6.34 26.11 -8.56
N ALA A 178 -6.08 27.34 -8.10
CA ALA A 178 -5.11 28.21 -8.73
C ALA A 178 -3.69 27.80 -8.30
N VAL A 179 -2.90 27.36 -9.26
CA VAL A 179 -1.52 26.94 -9.07
C VAL A 179 -0.58 28.02 -9.58
N THR A 180 0.22 28.59 -8.69
CA THR A 180 1.27 29.53 -9.06
C THR A 180 2.49 28.74 -9.53
N ILE A 181 2.93 29.04 -10.75
CA ILE A 181 4.17 28.50 -11.32
C ILE A 181 5.25 29.56 -11.14
N ASN A 182 6.49 29.18 -10.89
CA ASN A 182 7.62 30.10 -10.85
C ASN A 182 8.80 29.52 -11.64
N ASN A 183 9.91 30.27 -11.70
CA ASN A 183 11.12 29.80 -12.40
C ASN A 183 11.77 28.58 -11.71
N ASP A 184 11.41 28.31 -10.45
CA ASP A 184 11.91 27.17 -9.67
C ASP A 184 11.00 25.93 -9.79
N THR A 185 9.84 26.05 -10.46
CA THR A 185 8.92 24.92 -10.66
C THR A 185 9.53 23.93 -11.64
N HIS A 186 9.77 22.70 -11.18
CA HIS A 186 10.34 21.64 -12.00
C HIS A 186 9.27 20.91 -12.83
N PHE A 187 9.60 20.64 -14.09
CA PHE A 187 8.71 19.97 -15.06
C PHE A 187 9.39 18.69 -15.58
N PRO A 188 9.46 17.62 -14.78
CA PRO A 188 10.25 16.43 -15.09
C PRO A 188 9.84 15.74 -16.41
N TYR A 189 8.60 15.92 -16.84
CA TYR A 189 8.05 15.29 -18.06
C TYR A 189 7.51 16.32 -19.06
N GLY A 190 8.03 17.56 -19.00
CA GLY A 190 7.57 18.65 -19.84
C GLY A 190 6.46 19.49 -19.21
N LYS A 191 6.17 20.62 -19.86
CA LYS A 191 5.16 21.58 -19.38
C LYS A 191 3.76 21.06 -19.66
N PRO A 192 2.83 21.08 -18.68
CA PRO A 192 1.46 20.68 -18.90
C PRO A 192 0.75 21.56 -19.91
N SER A 193 -0.14 20.95 -20.68
CA SER A 193 -1.06 21.58 -21.62
C SER A 193 -2.50 21.51 -21.12
N LEU A 194 -3.38 22.31 -21.71
CA LEU A 194 -4.82 22.24 -21.43
C LEU A 194 -5.35 20.83 -21.69
N GLY A 195 -6.02 20.27 -20.70
CA GLY A 195 -6.59 18.93 -20.73
C GLY A 195 -5.70 17.83 -20.15
N ASP A 196 -4.44 18.13 -19.84
CA ASP A 196 -3.54 17.15 -19.23
C ASP A 196 -3.93 16.82 -17.79
N GLU A 197 -3.78 15.57 -17.40
CA GLU A 197 -3.84 15.15 -16.01
C GLU A 197 -2.47 15.37 -15.37
N VAL A 198 -2.45 16.02 -14.22
CA VAL A 198 -1.21 16.40 -13.55
C VAL A 198 -1.22 16.04 -12.07
N ARG A 199 -0.03 15.76 -11.55
CA ARG A 199 0.26 15.83 -10.11
C ARG A 199 1.08 17.08 -9.86
N CYS A 200 0.61 17.90 -8.94
CA CYS A 200 1.34 19.07 -8.47
C CYS A 200 1.90 18.78 -7.08
N VAL A 201 3.18 19.10 -6.89
CA VAL A 201 3.89 19.03 -5.60
C VAL A 201 4.30 20.45 -5.22
N GLY A 202 4.04 20.86 -3.99
CA GLY A 202 4.08 22.27 -3.61
C GLY A 202 3.66 22.50 -2.17
N GLU A 203 3.35 23.75 -1.84
CA GLU A 203 2.82 24.17 -0.54
C GLU A 203 1.62 25.11 -0.76
N TRP A 204 0.65 25.06 0.16
CA TRP A 204 -0.50 25.96 0.14
C TRP A 204 -0.14 27.34 0.73
N ASP A 205 -0.55 28.39 0.04
CA ASP A 205 -0.50 29.78 0.48
C ASP A 205 -1.92 30.36 0.41
N GLY A 206 -2.67 30.15 1.50
CA GLY A 206 -4.11 30.41 1.53
C GLY A 206 -4.87 29.50 0.56
N ASP A 207 -5.57 30.10 -0.39
CA ASP A 207 -6.33 29.38 -1.43
C ASP A 207 -5.50 29.05 -2.69
N ASN A 208 -4.26 29.56 -2.77
CA ASN A 208 -3.36 29.30 -3.90
C ASN A 208 -2.39 28.17 -3.56
N PHE A 209 -2.00 27.40 -4.57
CA PHE A 209 -0.98 26.37 -4.44
C PHE A 209 0.31 26.80 -5.14
N ASN A 210 1.40 26.94 -4.38
CA ASN A 210 2.71 27.27 -4.94
C ASN A 210 3.41 25.97 -5.36
N ALA A 211 3.50 25.72 -6.67
CA ALA A 211 4.06 24.48 -7.18
C ALA A 211 5.60 24.50 -7.23
N TYR A 212 6.21 23.54 -6.56
CA TYR A 212 7.63 23.21 -6.70
C TYR A 212 7.89 22.24 -7.86
N GLY A 213 6.89 21.45 -8.23
CA GLY A 213 6.98 20.68 -9.46
C GLY A 213 5.64 20.15 -9.93
N ILE A 214 5.54 19.95 -11.24
CA ILE A 214 4.31 19.49 -11.89
C ILE A 214 4.67 18.39 -12.88
N ARG A 215 4.07 17.21 -12.69
CA ARG A 215 4.19 16.07 -13.61
C ARG A 215 2.91 15.88 -14.38
N VAL A 216 3.04 15.75 -15.69
CA VAL A 216 1.98 15.29 -16.60
C VAL A 216 1.92 13.76 -16.55
N PHE A 217 0.72 13.20 -16.48
CA PHE A 217 0.49 11.77 -16.67
C PHE A 217 0.03 11.51 -18.10
N ASN A 218 0.73 10.60 -18.77
CA ASN A 218 0.26 10.04 -20.03
C ASN A 218 -0.61 8.79 -19.79
N SER A 219 -1.46 8.45 -20.76
CA SER A 219 -2.22 7.19 -20.76
C SER A 219 -1.32 5.96 -20.56
N ASP A 220 -0.06 6.06 -20.98
CA ASP A 220 0.93 4.99 -20.92
C ASP A 220 1.66 4.92 -19.57
N ASP A 221 1.66 6.00 -18.77
CA ASP A 221 2.07 5.93 -17.35
C ASP A 221 1.13 5.02 -16.56
N TYR A 222 -0.12 4.90 -17.02
CA TYR A 222 -1.09 3.91 -16.55
C TYR A 222 -0.92 2.53 -17.21
N GLY A 223 0.00 2.37 -18.18
CA GLY A 223 0.22 1.18 -19.03
C GLY A 223 0.65 -0.08 -18.26
N GLY A 224 1.03 0.04 -17.00
CA GLY A 224 1.21 -1.11 -16.11
C GLY A 224 -0.11 -1.72 -15.61
N TYR A 225 -1.24 -1.04 -15.77
CA TYR A 225 -2.47 -1.27 -15.02
C TYR A 225 -3.70 -1.11 -15.91
N GLY A 226 -3.79 -1.95 -16.95
CA GLY A 226 -5.02 -2.09 -17.72
C GLY A 226 -5.39 -0.81 -18.43
N GLY A 227 -4.59 -0.45 -19.44
CA GLY A 227 -5.15 0.18 -20.63
C GLY A 227 -6.29 -0.71 -21.09
N GLY A 228 -7.51 -0.38 -20.68
CA GLY A 228 -8.68 -0.92 -21.33
C GLY A 228 -8.53 -0.58 -22.81
N ASN A 229 -8.67 -1.57 -23.67
CA ASN A 229 -8.83 -1.41 -25.12
C ASN A 229 -10.08 -0.56 -25.49
N GLY A 230 -10.50 0.40 -24.67
CA GLY A 230 -11.72 1.18 -24.81
C GLY A 230 -11.53 2.59 -25.37
N MET A 231 -10.30 3.07 -25.57
CA MET A 231 -10.05 4.41 -26.15
C MET A 231 -8.98 4.44 -27.25
N GLY A 232 -8.70 3.30 -27.86
CA GLY A 232 -8.02 3.24 -29.16
C GLY A 232 -9.02 3.46 -30.29
N GLY A 233 -9.50 4.69 -30.48
CA GLY A 233 -10.25 5.02 -31.70
C GLY A 233 -11.40 6.02 -31.56
N MET A 234 -11.17 7.22 -31.03
CA MET A 234 -11.91 8.40 -31.47
C MET A 234 -10.98 9.60 -31.50
N LYS A 235 -10.18 9.68 -32.57
CA LYS A 235 -9.58 10.92 -33.06
C LYS A 235 -10.58 11.77 -33.87
N ASP A 236 -11.85 11.39 -33.90
CA ASP A 236 -12.88 12.09 -34.68
C ASP A 236 -13.72 13.02 -33.79
N GLY A 237 -13.20 14.23 -33.59
CA GLY A 237 -13.93 15.50 -33.72
C GLY A 237 -15.40 15.62 -33.32
N LYS A 238 -15.87 15.00 -32.23
CA LYS A 238 -17.16 15.37 -31.63
C LYS A 238 -16.97 15.61 -30.14
N GLY A 239 -16.99 16.90 -29.79
CA GLY A 239 -16.93 17.36 -28.41
C GLY A 239 -18.06 16.79 -27.55
N PRO A 240 -17.88 16.83 -26.22
CA PRO A 240 -18.81 16.25 -25.27
C PRO A 240 -20.19 16.92 -25.34
N MET A 241 -21.23 16.11 -25.49
CA MET A 241 -22.63 16.49 -25.78
C MET A 241 -23.40 16.98 -24.54
N TRP A 242 -22.74 17.61 -23.56
CA TRP A 242 -23.37 18.15 -22.34
C TRP A 242 -23.55 19.67 -22.39
N LEU A 243 -23.33 20.29 -23.55
CA LEU A 243 -23.60 21.72 -23.82
C LEU A 243 -24.68 21.90 -24.89
N ARG A 244 -25.79 21.17 -24.74
CA ARG A 244 -27.07 21.48 -25.40
C ARG A 244 -28.23 21.25 -24.43
#